data_AF-A0A5B7G0A8-F1
#
_entry.id   AF-A0A5B7G0A8-F1
#
_cell.length_a   1.000
_cell.length_b   1.000
_cell.length_c   1.000
_cell.angle_alpha   90.00
_cell.angle_beta   90.00
_cell.angle_gamma   90.00
#
_symmetry.space_group_name_H-M   'P 1'
#
loop_
_entity.id
_entity.type
_entity.pdbx_description
1 polymer ?
#
loop_
_entity_poly.entity_id
_entity_poly.type
_entity_poly.pdbx_seq_one_letter_code
_entity_poly.pdbx_strand_id
1 'polypeptide(L)'
;MYFLLLFHCVVYLTLLITLWVYVQVSRCGMVYMEPLALGWRPLVETWLAKLPQTLTQQHKAVLTALFHRFVPPLLSFVRKHLLWFKLERSESYVQKGVSPTTDLNLVQSLMNIFDCFLDEFTDPAYTKHHPESDIRAHLESIFLFSAIWSLGGPLDEASRTKFDLLLRELINGDPSKETVQKYGEVPPPPHDYQLPIPDEDTVFHYKFVKEGRGYWQKWSEDLANAASIPRDVAAHQILVPTVTTVRVSALLSLLLSQAKPLLLVGPPATGKSVYVADFLRNKLKSDVYKPMFLNFSAHTTTTHVQDLVMGSLDKRKKGWLTHPVCFTFVVIVVVEPAEK
;
A
#
# COMPACT_ATOMS: atom_id res chain seq x y z
N MET A 1 10.11 0.52 -17.71
CA MET A 1 10.16 0.01 -19.10
C MET A 1 10.59 -1.45 -18.98
N TYR A 2 10.05 -2.40 -19.73
CA TYR A 2 10.50 -3.80 -19.63
C TYR A 2 10.91 -4.29 -21.02
N PHE A 3 12.10 -4.87 -21.11
CA PHE A 3 12.63 -5.47 -22.31
C PHE A 3 12.70 -6.97 -22.13
N LEU A 4 12.17 -7.69 -23.11
CA LEU A 4 12.42 -9.12 -23.24
C LEU A 4 13.50 -9.31 -24.30
N LEU A 5 14.66 -9.84 -23.90
CA LEU A 5 15.70 -10.24 -24.85
C LEU A 5 15.67 -11.76 -24.99
N LEU A 6 15.49 -12.23 -26.22
CA LEU A 6 15.57 -13.64 -26.59
C LEU A 6 16.93 -13.92 -27.22
N PHE A 7 17.72 -14.78 -26.57
CA PHE A 7 18.99 -15.27 -27.08
C PHE A 7 19.09 -16.78 -26.85
N HIS A 8 19.09 -17.61 -27.90
CA HIS A 8 19.24 -19.08 -27.79
C HIS A 8 18.35 -19.72 -26.70
N CYS A 9 17.03 -19.48 -26.73
CA CYS A 9 16.06 -19.93 -25.71
C CYS A 9 16.21 -19.35 -24.29
N VAL A 10 17.10 -18.38 -24.08
CA VAL A 10 17.21 -17.62 -22.82
C VAL A 10 16.41 -16.32 -22.94
N VAL A 11 15.55 -16.07 -21.96
CA VAL A 11 14.73 -14.87 -21.83
C VAL A 11 15.31 -13.98 -20.74
N TYR A 12 15.74 -12.77 -21.09
CA TYR A 12 16.13 -11.76 -20.11
C TYR A 12 15.02 -10.72 -19.97
N LEU A 13 14.60 -10.44 -18.74
CA LEU A 13 13.68 -9.36 -18.40
C LEU A 13 14.48 -8.19 -17.82
N THR A 14 14.61 -7.09 -18.57
CA THR A 14 15.46 -5.95 -18.18
C THR A 14 14.64 -4.66 -18.12
N LEU A 15 14.89 -3.80 -17.13
CA LEU A 15 14.16 -2.55 -16.95
C LEU A 15 14.65 -1.39 -17.84
N LEU A 16 15.94 -1.37 -18.19
CA LEU A 16 16.59 -0.34 -18.99
C LEU A 16 17.72 -0.95 -19.83
N ILE A 17 17.79 -0.60 -21.12
CA ILE A 17 18.87 -1.01 -22.04
C ILE A 17 19.85 0.14 -22.31
N THR A 18 19.65 1.31 -21.71
CA THR A 18 20.44 2.54 -21.96
C THR A 18 21.96 2.40 -21.72
N LEU A 19 22.39 1.39 -20.96
CA LEU A 19 23.80 1.10 -20.71
C LEU A 19 24.42 0.09 -21.69
N TRP A 20 23.65 -0.46 -22.64
CA TRP A 20 24.11 -1.46 -23.59
C TRP A 20 24.54 -0.81 -24.90
N VAL A 21 25.64 -1.30 -25.48
CA VAL A 21 26.09 -0.87 -26.79
C VAL A 21 25.27 -1.58 -27.86
N TYR A 22 24.90 -0.86 -28.94
CA TYR A 22 24.07 -1.36 -30.04
C TYR A 22 24.50 -2.74 -30.58
N VAL A 23 25.80 -2.99 -30.68
CA VAL A 23 26.38 -4.26 -31.15
C VAL A 23 26.00 -5.46 -30.27
N GLN A 24 25.78 -5.25 -28.97
CA GLN A 24 25.43 -6.32 -28.02
C GLN A 24 23.97 -6.74 -28.17
N VAL A 25 23.08 -5.78 -28.46
CA VAL A 25 21.63 -6.00 -28.56
C VAL A 25 21.15 -6.34 -29.98
N SER A 26 21.92 -6.02 -31.02
CA SER A 26 21.55 -6.26 -32.42
C SER A 26 21.39 -7.73 -32.81
N ARG A 27 21.94 -8.65 -32.00
CA ARG A 27 21.84 -10.11 -32.18
C ARG A 27 20.70 -10.74 -31.38
N CYS A 28 19.93 -9.95 -30.63
CA CYS A 28 18.83 -10.43 -29.80
C CYS A 28 17.49 -10.08 -30.43
N GLY A 29 16.51 -10.99 -30.33
CA GLY A 29 15.11 -10.64 -30.58
C GLY A 29 14.62 -9.75 -29.43
N MET A 30 14.24 -8.51 -29.74
CA MET A 30 13.78 -7.55 -28.74
C MET A 30 12.26 -7.42 -28.82
N VAL A 31 11.58 -7.84 -27.76
CA VAL A 31 10.15 -7.58 -27.59
C VAL A 31 9.99 -6.40 -26.65
N TYR A 32 9.39 -5.34 -27.18
CA TYR A 32 9.08 -4.14 -26.44
C TYR A 32 7.73 -4.33 -25.74
N MET A 33 7.73 -4.28 -24.41
CA MET A 33 6.50 -4.14 -23.65
C MET A 33 6.44 -2.74 -23.05
N GLU A 34 5.46 -1.97 -23.52
CA GLU A 34 5.13 -0.68 -22.93
C GLU A 34 4.36 -0.92 -21.63
N PRO A 35 4.92 -0.61 -20.44
CA PRO A 35 4.24 -0.87 -19.17
C PRO A 35 3.00 0.03 -18.97
N LEU A 36 2.98 1.18 -19.64
CA LEU A 36 1.86 2.13 -19.63
C LEU A 36 0.65 1.60 -20.43
N ALA A 37 0.87 0.71 -21.41
CA ALA A 37 -0.19 0.18 -22.27
C ALA A 37 -1.09 -0.84 -21.56
N LEU A 38 -0.57 -1.56 -20.55
CA LEU A 38 -1.35 -2.58 -19.84
C LEU A 38 -2.41 -1.94 -18.91
N GLY A 39 -2.10 -0.77 -18.32
CA GLY A 39 -2.96 -0.08 -17.38
C GLY A 39 -3.28 -0.89 -16.12
N TRP A 40 -4.12 -0.35 -15.24
CA TRP A 40 -4.50 -1.00 -13.98
C TRP A 40 -5.61 -2.05 -14.14
N ARG A 41 -6.38 -2.02 -15.24
CA ARG A 41 -7.58 -2.84 -15.41
C ARG A 41 -7.31 -4.35 -15.43
N PRO A 42 -6.33 -4.86 -16.20
CA PRO A 42 -6.07 -6.31 -16.24
C PRO A 42 -5.61 -6.87 -14.88
N LEU A 43 -4.94 -6.03 -14.09
CA LEU A 43 -4.51 -6.39 -12.74
C LEU A 43 -5.73 -6.59 -11.81
N VAL A 44 -6.69 -5.67 -11.88
CA VAL A 44 -7.95 -5.74 -11.11
C VAL A 44 -8.82 -6.90 -11.58
N GLU A 45 -8.95 -7.12 -12.89
CA GLU A 45 -9.70 -8.26 -13.44
C GLU A 45 -9.14 -9.60 -12.94
N THR A 46 -7.82 -9.74 -12.95
CA THR A 46 -7.14 -10.94 -12.43
C THR A 46 -7.34 -11.11 -10.93
N TRP A 47 -7.35 -9.99 -10.18
CA TRP A 47 -7.59 -10.01 -8.74
C TRP A 47 -9.03 -10.38 -8.40
N LEU A 48 -10.03 -9.81 -9.09
CA LEU A 48 -11.45 -10.15 -8.95
C LEU A 48 -11.73 -11.64 -9.22
N ALA A 49 -10.98 -12.25 -10.15
CA ALA A 49 -11.06 -13.68 -10.44
C ALA A 49 -10.54 -14.55 -9.27
N LYS A 50 -9.60 -14.04 -8.46
CA LYS A 50 -9.00 -14.74 -7.31
C LYS A 50 -9.78 -14.57 -6.00
N LEU A 51 -10.77 -13.68 -5.96
CA LEU A 51 -11.60 -13.46 -4.78
C LEU A 51 -12.31 -14.74 -4.32
N PRO A 52 -12.59 -14.89 -3.01
CA PRO A 52 -13.28 -16.05 -2.46
C PRO A 52 -14.58 -16.41 -3.21
N GLN A 53 -14.84 -17.71 -3.38
CA GLN A 53 -16.03 -18.20 -4.11
C GLN A 53 -17.36 -17.87 -3.42
N THR A 54 -17.31 -17.58 -2.12
CA THR A 54 -18.41 -17.07 -1.30
C THR A 54 -18.90 -15.69 -1.76
N LEU A 55 -18.07 -14.90 -2.44
CA LEU A 55 -18.47 -13.63 -3.04
C LEU A 55 -19.14 -13.87 -4.40
N THR A 56 -20.45 -13.63 -4.44
CA THR A 56 -21.27 -13.75 -5.65
C THR A 56 -20.82 -12.83 -6.78
N GLN A 57 -21.31 -13.10 -8.00
CA GLN A 57 -21.04 -12.28 -9.17
C GLN A 57 -21.55 -10.83 -9.00
N GLN A 58 -22.61 -10.63 -8.23
CA GLN A 58 -23.12 -9.29 -7.89
C GLN A 58 -22.11 -8.50 -7.06
N HIS A 59 -21.50 -9.12 -6.04
CA HIS A 59 -20.44 -8.49 -5.24
C HIS A 59 -19.24 -8.09 -6.12
N LYS A 60 -18.85 -8.96 -7.05
CA LYS A 60 -17.77 -8.67 -8.01
C LYS A 60 -18.13 -7.51 -8.93
N ALA A 61 -19.38 -7.43 -9.39
CA ALA A 61 -19.87 -6.31 -10.20
C ALA A 61 -19.84 -4.98 -9.44
N VAL A 62 -20.23 -4.98 -8.15
CA VAL A 62 -20.10 -3.81 -7.27
C VAL A 62 -18.64 -3.37 -7.17
N LEU A 63 -17.72 -4.30 -6.87
CA LEU A 63 -16.29 -3.98 -6.81
C LEU A 63 -15.77 -3.39 -8.14
N THR A 64 -16.10 -4.01 -9.27
CA THR A 64 -15.74 -3.49 -10.60
C THR A 64 -16.23 -2.06 -10.79
N ALA A 65 -17.48 -1.76 -10.42
CA ALA A 65 -18.03 -0.40 -10.51
C ALA A 65 -17.26 0.59 -9.61
N LEU A 66 -16.90 0.20 -8.38
CA LEU A 66 -16.07 1.02 -7.48
C LEU A 66 -14.70 1.32 -8.10
N PHE A 67 -14.02 0.32 -8.64
CA PHE A 67 -12.73 0.52 -9.30
C PHE A 67 -12.84 1.51 -10.48
N HIS A 68 -13.83 1.34 -11.36
CA HIS A 68 -14.02 2.23 -12.50
C HIS A 68 -14.42 3.66 -12.10
N ARG A 69 -15.15 3.81 -11.00
CA ARG A 69 -15.59 5.12 -10.50
C ARG A 69 -14.49 5.89 -9.79
N PHE A 70 -13.76 5.25 -8.89
CA PHE A 70 -12.80 5.95 -8.02
C PHE A 70 -11.37 5.94 -8.55
N VAL A 71 -10.89 4.84 -9.13
CA VAL A 71 -9.46 4.71 -9.45
C VAL A 71 -8.99 5.72 -10.53
N PRO A 72 -9.69 5.92 -11.67
CA PRO A 72 -9.25 6.88 -12.67
C PRO A 72 -9.12 8.34 -12.16
N PRO A 73 -10.15 8.94 -11.52
CA PRO A 73 -10.03 10.32 -11.05
C PRO A 73 -9.02 10.47 -9.91
N LEU A 74 -8.96 9.50 -8.99
CA LEU A 74 -8.01 9.55 -7.88
C LEU A 74 -6.56 9.35 -8.35
N LEU A 75 -6.29 8.47 -9.32
CA LEU A 75 -4.96 8.36 -9.93
C LEU A 75 -4.56 9.64 -10.65
N SER A 76 -5.48 10.22 -11.44
CA SER A 76 -5.24 11.51 -12.12
C SER A 76 -4.95 12.63 -11.12
N PHE A 77 -5.68 12.67 -10.00
CA PHE A 77 -5.41 13.58 -8.88
C PHE A 77 -4.00 13.35 -8.33
N VAL A 78 -3.67 12.12 -7.95
CA VAL A 78 -2.38 11.75 -7.38
C VAL A 78 -1.24 12.13 -8.33
N ARG A 79 -1.40 11.95 -9.64
CA ARG A 79 -0.38 12.34 -10.63
C ARG A 79 -0.18 13.85 -10.75
N LYS A 80 -1.24 14.65 -10.58
CA LYS A 80 -1.18 16.11 -10.61
C LYS A 80 -0.61 16.71 -9.31
N HIS A 81 -0.85 16.05 -8.17
CA HIS A 81 -0.53 16.56 -6.84
C HIS A 81 0.73 15.96 -6.24
N LEU A 82 1.14 14.75 -6.63
CA LEU A 82 2.48 14.26 -6.34
C LEU A 82 3.48 15.07 -7.15
N LEU A 83 4.30 15.82 -6.42
CA LEU A 83 5.25 16.82 -6.90
C LEU A 83 6.38 16.28 -7.77
N TRP A 84 6.31 15.01 -8.19
CA TRP A 84 7.28 14.41 -9.10
C TRP A 84 7.20 15.03 -10.51
N PHE A 85 6.04 15.54 -10.94
CA PHE A 85 5.85 16.08 -12.29
C PHE A 85 6.03 17.61 -12.41
N LYS A 86 6.31 18.34 -11.32
CA LYS A 86 6.76 19.74 -11.42
C LYS A 86 8.25 19.78 -11.81
N LEU A 87 8.54 19.27 -13.00
CA LEU A 87 9.79 19.47 -13.72
C LEU A 87 9.74 20.84 -14.40
N GLU A 88 9.91 21.90 -13.61
CA GLU A 88 10.28 23.21 -14.15
C GLU A 88 11.73 23.49 -13.74
N ARG A 89 12.65 23.24 -14.69
CA ARG A 89 13.97 23.89 -14.83
C ARG A 89 14.76 24.16 -13.54
N SER A 90 14.86 23.20 -12.64
CA SER A 90 15.79 23.24 -11.51
C SER A 90 16.50 21.90 -11.42
N GLU A 91 17.84 21.92 -11.50
CA GLU A 91 18.76 20.78 -11.54
C GLU A 91 18.81 19.96 -10.21
N SER A 92 17.71 19.86 -9.48
CA SER A 92 17.57 18.93 -8.36
C SER A 92 16.37 18.02 -8.60
N TYR A 93 16.64 16.92 -9.28
CA TYR A 93 15.82 15.71 -9.17
C TYR A 93 15.63 15.40 -7.68
N VAL A 94 14.43 14.95 -7.31
CA VAL A 94 13.98 14.68 -5.94
C VAL A 94 13.44 15.92 -5.23
N GLN A 95 12.13 16.12 -5.34
CA GLN A 95 11.43 16.68 -4.21
C GLN A 95 11.69 15.82 -2.97
N LYS A 96 12.27 16.47 -1.95
CA LYS A 96 12.62 15.88 -0.65
C LYS A 96 11.43 15.13 -0.05
N GLY A 97 11.44 13.80 -0.07
CA GLY A 97 10.66 12.97 0.86
C GLY A 97 9.52 12.11 0.32
N VAL A 98 9.33 11.97 -1.00
CA VAL A 98 8.31 11.05 -1.57
C VAL A 98 8.96 10.04 -2.51
N SER A 99 8.63 8.75 -2.35
CA SER A 99 9.17 7.66 -3.16
C SER A 99 8.52 7.61 -4.55
N PRO A 100 9.28 7.30 -5.62
CA PRO A 100 8.72 7.12 -6.96
C PRO A 100 7.70 5.97 -6.96
N THR A 101 6.44 6.27 -7.31
CA THR A 101 5.33 5.29 -7.38
C THR A 101 4.72 5.25 -8.78
N THR A 102 4.38 4.04 -9.23
CA THR A 102 3.65 3.79 -10.50
C THR A 102 2.16 3.59 -10.22
N ASP A 103 1.30 3.80 -11.23
CA ASP A 103 -0.15 3.60 -11.08
C ASP A 103 -0.47 2.16 -10.68
N LEU A 104 0.26 1.21 -11.28
CA LEU A 104 0.18 -0.21 -10.96
C LEU A 104 0.49 -0.48 -9.48
N ASN A 105 1.55 0.12 -8.93
CA ASN A 105 1.91 -0.10 -7.53
C ASN A 105 0.88 0.51 -6.56
N LEU A 106 0.29 1.66 -6.91
CA LEU A 106 -0.76 2.28 -6.12
C LEU A 106 -2.02 1.42 -6.09
N VAL A 107 -2.46 0.91 -7.24
CA VAL A 107 -3.61 0.01 -7.35
C VAL A 107 -3.31 -1.35 -6.71
N GLN A 108 -2.09 -1.88 -6.86
CA GLN A 108 -1.65 -3.08 -6.15
C GLN A 108 -1.69 -2.89 -4.63
N SER A 109 -1.29 -1.72 -4.13
CA SER A 109 -1.39 -1.41 -2.71
C SER A 109 -2.84 -1.32 -2.24
N LEU A 110 -3.76 -0.80 -3.07
CA LEU A 110 -5.19 -0.80 -2.78
C LEU A 110 -5.69 -2.23 -2.60
N MET A 111 -5.42 -3.11 -3.56
CA MET A 111 -5.82 -4.53 -3.49
C MET A 111 -5.17 -5.25 -2.32
N ASN A 112 -3.90 -4.96 -1.99
CA ASN A 112 -3.24 -5.57 -0.84
C ASN A 112 -3.88 -5.18 0.50
N ILE A 113 -4.30 -3.92 0.67
CA ILE A 113 -5.02 -3.48 1.88
C ILE A 113 -6.40 -4.13 1.91
N PHE A 114 -7.10 -4.17 0.77
CA PHE A 114 -8.41 -4.81 0.66
C PHE A 114 -8.35 -6.30 1.05
N ASP A 115 -7.34 -7.02 0.55
CA ASP A 115 -7.11 -8.43 0.87
C ASP A 115 -7.01 -8.68 2.37
N CYS A 116 -6.53 -7.72 3.15
CA CYS A 116 -6.38 -7.89 4.59
C CYS A 116 -7.72 -7.98 5.34
N PHE A 117 -8.84 -7.63 4.70
CA PHE A 117 -10.18 -7.76 5.25
C PHE A 117 -10.95 -8.96 4.67
N LEU A 118 -10.32 -9.76 3.80
CA LEU A 118 -10.97 -10.86 3.09
C LEU A 118 -11.13 -12.16 3.90
N ASP A 119 -10.37 -12.34 4.98
CA ASP A 119 -10.31 -13.61 5.72
C ASP A 119 -11.71 -14.12 6.11
N GLU A 120 -12.51 -13.28 6.75
CA GLU A 120 -13.87 -13.63 7.16
C GLU A 120 -14.81 -13.92 5.99
N PHE A 121 -14.62 -13.28 4.83
CA PHE A 121 -15.43 -13.58 3.65
C PHE A 121 -15.13 -14.97 3.09
N THR A 122 -13.99 -15.58 3.41
CA THR A 122 -13.67 -16.94 3.00
C THR A 122 -14.55 -17.97 3.73
N ASP A 123 -15.06 -17.65 4.92
CA ASP A 123 -15.95 -18.51 5.68
C ASP A 123 -17.40 -18.46 5.12
N PRO A 124 -17.95 -19.59 4.63
CA PRO A 124 -19.35 -19.65 4.19
C PRO A 124 -20.37 -19.36 5.28
N ALA A 125 -20.03 -19.49 6.56
CA ALA A 125 -20.91 -19.13 7.66
C ALA A 125 -21.12 -17.61 7.72
N TYR A 126 -20.04 -16.84 7.52
CA TYR A 126 -20.07 -15.38 7.56
C TYR A 126 -21.06 -14.80 6.53
N THR A 127 -20.99 -15.27 5.28
CA THR A 127 -21.87 -14.79 4.20
C THR A 127 -23.32 -15.27 4.34
N LYS A 128 -23.58 -16.33 5.10
CA LYS A 128 -24.95 -16.79 5.41
C LYS A 128 -25.58 -16.04 6.58
N HIS A 129 -24.79 -15.62 7.56
CA HIS A 129 -25.28 -14.94 8.77
C HIS A 129 -25.50 -13.44 8.57
N HIS A 130 -24.85 -12.82 7.59
CA HIS A 130 -25.01 -11.39 7.29
C HIS A 130 -25.96 -11.18 6.10
N PRO A 131 -26.86 -10.18 6.16
CA PRO A 131 -27.69 -9.83 5.03
C PRO A 131 -26.84 -9.26 3.89
N GLU A 132 -27.32 -9.40 2.65
CA GLU A 132 -26.61 -8.95 1.45
C GLU A 132 -26.29 -7.44 1.46
N SER A 133 -27.14 -6.63 2.11
CA SER A 133 -26.88 -5.21 2.34
C SER A 133 -25.62 -4.94 3.14
N ASP A 134 -25.37 -5.74 4.18
CA ASP A 134 -24.25 -5.53 5.10
C ASP A 134 -22.96 -6.03 4.46
N ILE A 135 -23.01 -7.14 3.72
CA ILE A 135 -21.88 -7.61 2.91
C ILE A 135 -21.48 -6.52 1.91
N ARG A 136 -22.44 -5.93 1.20
CA ARG A 136 -22.18 -4.82 0.28
C ARG A 136 -21.59 -3.60 0.98
N ALA A 137 -22.17 -3.17 2.10
CA ALA A 137 -21.68 -2.04 2.88
C ALA A 137 -20.24 -2.25 3.38
N HIS A 138 -19.90 -3.48 3.78
CA HIS A 138 -18.53 -3.86 4.11
C HIS A 138 -17.60 -3.75 2.91
N LEU A 139 -17.96 -4.31 1.75
CA LEU A 139 -17.12 -4.25 0.54
C LEU A 139 -16.88 -2.81 0.08
N GLU A 140 -17.92 -1.98 0.08
CA GLU A 140 -17.83 -0.54 -0.25
C GLU A 140 -16.90 0.18 0.72
N SER A 141 -17.07 -0.03 2.04
CA SER A 141 -16.28 0.66 3.07
C SER A 141 -14.83 0.20 3.11
N ILE A 142 -14.57 -1.11 2.93
CA ILE A 142 -13.22 -1.67 2.81
C ILE A 142 -12.53 -1.10 1.57
N PHE A 143 -13.24 -0.98 0.43
CA PHE A 143 -12.69 -0.37 -0.77
C PHE A 143 -12.31 1.10 -0.52
N LEU A 144 -13.19 1.89 0.08
CA LEU A 144 -12.92 3.30 0.39
C LEU A 144 -11.73 3.44 1.34
N PHE A 145 -11.69 2.66 2.42
CA PHE A 145 -10.56 2.63 3.35
C PHE A 145 -9.25 2.26 2.64
N SER A 146 -9.29 1.25 1.78
CA SER A 146 -8.14 0.82 0.98
C SER A 146 -7.69 1.93 0.03
N ALA A 147 -8.61 2.63 -0.64
CA ALA A 147 -8.30 3.72 -1.56
C ALA A 147 -7.67 4.94 -0.84
N ILE A 148 -8.19 5.30 0.34
CA ILE A 148 -7.64 6.38 1.18
C ILE A 148 -6.17 6.10 1.52
N TRP A 149 -5.86 4.89 2.00
CA TRP A 149 -4.52 4.56 2.49
C TRP A 149 -3.53 4.13 1.41
N SER A 150 -4.00 3.72 0.23
CA SER A 150 -3.14 3.41 -0.92
C SER A 150 -2.90 4.62 -1.83
N LEU A 151 -3.96 5.23 -2.36
CA LEU A 151 -3.88 6.35 -3.31
C LEU A 151 -3.60 7.66 -2.57
N GLY A 152 -4.23 7.86 -1.40
CA GLY A 152 -4.02 9.02 -0.56
C GLY A 152 -2.78 8.95 0.34
N GLY A 153 -2.21 7.76 0.53
CA GLY A 153 -1.05 7.53 1.40
C GLY A 153 0.19 8.36 1.03
N PRO A 154 0.65 8.36 -0.23
CA PRO A 154 1.83 9.10 -0.68
C PRO A 154 1.67 10.63 -0.72
N LEU A 155 0.46 11.16 -0.55
CA LEU A 155 0.19 12.59 -0.61
C LEU A 155 0.70 13.32 0.64
N ASP A 156 1.12 14.58 0.45
CA ASP A 156 1.41 15.51 1.53
C ASP A 156 0.12 16.02 2.20
N GLU A 157 0.25 16.64 3.38
CA GLU A 157 -0.89 17.08 4.20
C GLU A 157 -1.80 18.08 3.47
N ALA A 158 -1.22 19.00 2.69
CA ALA A 158 -1.99 19.96 1.89
C ALA A 158 -2.79 19.27 0.76
N SER A 159 -2.19 18.28 0.08
CA SER A 159 -2.92 17.54 -0.97
C SER A 159 -3.91 16.53 -0.40
N ARG A 160 -3.69 16.00 0.81
CA ARG A 160 -4.67 15.14 1.51
C ARG A 160 -5.98 15.85 1.77
N THR A 161 -5.94 17.13 2.11
CA THR A 161 -7.17 17.95 2.28
C THR A 161 -7.94 18.08 0.96
N LYS A 162 -7.24 18.25 -0.16
CA LYS A 162 -7.87 18.31 -1.49
C LYS A 162 -8.36 16.94 -1.97
N PHE A 163 -7.66 15.87 -1.61
CA PHE A 163 -8.04 14.49 -1.89
C PHE A 163 -9.31 14.12 -1.13
N ASP A 164 -9.44 14.53 0.13
CA ASP A 164 -10.65 14.36 0.94
C ASP A 164 -11.88 14.97 0.25
N LEU A 165 -11.78 16.22 -0.22
CA LEU A 165 -12.85 16.89 -0.95
C LEU A 165 -13.27 16.13 -2.22
N LEU A 166 -12.29 15.71 -3.03
CA LEU A 166 -12.56 14.93 -4.24
C LEU A 166 -13.20 13.58 -3.91
N LEU A 167 -12.70 12.88 -2.89
CA LEU A 167 -13.24 11.58 -2.50
C LEU A 167 -14.69 11.71 -2.02
N ARG A 168 -14.99 12.70 -1.18
CA ARG A 168 -16.35 12.98 -0.70
C ARG A 168 -17.29 13.36 -1.83
N GLU A 169 -16.83 14.16 -2.79
CA GLU A 169 -17.59 14.46 -4.01
C GLU A 169 -17.93 13.19 -4.80
N LEU A 170 -16.96 12.27 -4.97
CA LEU A 170 -17.17 10.98 -5.64
C LEU A 170 -18.05 10.01 -4.82
N ILE A 171 -18.19 10.19 -3.52
CA ILE A 171 -19.12 9.42 -2.68
C ILE A 171 -20.55 9.96 -2.84
N ASN A 172 -20.72 11.28 -2.88
CA ASN A 172 -22.04 11.94 -2.83
C ASN A 172 -22.86 11.91 -4.14
N GLY A 173 -22.45 11.13 -5.13
CA GLY A 173 -23.18 10.99 -6.41
C GLY A 173 -22.47 11.67 -7.57
N ASP A 174 -23.19 12.31 -8.47
CA ASP A 174 -22.59 12.81 -9.71
C ASP A 174 -21.60 13.95 -9.43
N PRO A 175 -20.35 13.85 -9.94
CA PRO A 175 -19.36 14.88 -9.71
C PRO A 175 -19.74 16.19 -10.42
N SER A 176 -19.23 17.30 -9.89
CA SER A 176 -19.38 18.62 -10.52
C SER A 176 -18.79 18.65 -11.92
N LYS A 177 -19.29 19.57 -12.75
CA LYS A 177 -18.77 19.81 -14.10
C LYS A 177 -17.27 20.11 -14.09
N GLU A 178 -16.78 20.78 -13.05
CA GLU A 178 -15.36 21.08 -12.87
C GLU A 178 -14.53 19.82 -12.64
N THR A 179 -15.01 18.91 -11.79
CA THR A 179 -14.36 17.62 -11.52
C THR A 179 -14.33 16.73 -12.76
N VAL A 180 -15.43 16.68 -13.53
CA VAL A 180 -15.47 15.95 -14.81
C VAL A 180 -14.49 16.53 -15.81
N GLN A 181 -14.43 17.86 -15.95
CA GLN A 181 -13.47 18.51 -16.85
C GLN A 181 -12.02 18.23 -16.44
N LYS A 182 -11.75 18.16 -15.14
CA LYS A 182 -10.39 18.01 -14.61
C LYS A 182 -9.91 16.57 -14.57
N TYR A 183 -10.79 15.61 -14.33
CA TYR A 183 -10.44 14.22 -14.05
C TYR A 183 -11.07 13.20 -15.00
N GLY A 184 -11.91 13.64 -15.92
CA GLY A 184 -12.62 12.81 -16.89
C GLY A 184 -14.01 12.39 -16.42
N GLU A 185 -14.71 11.67 -17.29
CA GLU A 185 -16.03 11.12 -16.97
C GLU A 185 -15.96 10.09 -15.86
N VAL A 186 -16.91 10.18 -14.94
CA VAL A 186 -17.04 9.28 -13.78
C VAL A 186 -18.37 8.55 -13.93
N PRO A 187 -18.38 7.21 -14.02
CA PRO A 187 -19.61 6.42 -14.03
C PRO A 187 -20.44 6.67 -12.77
N PRO A 188 -21.79 6.68 -12.84
CA PRO A 188 -22.65 6.88 -11.67
C PRO A 188 -22.40 5.81 -10.59
N PRO A 189 -22.70 6.10 -9.31
CA PRO A 189 -22.56 5.09 -8.26
C PRO A 189 -23.52 3.92 -8.56
N PRO A 190 -23.11 2.66 -8.34
CA PRO A 190 -24.00 1.52 -8.60
C PRO A 190 -25.25 1.58 -7.71
N HIS A 191 -25.09 2.03 -6.47
CA HIS A 191 -26.13 2.25 -5.46
C HIS A 191 -25.68 3.35 -4.50
N ASP A 192 -26.59 3.86 -3.67
CA ASP A 192 -26.23 4.77 -2.58
C ASP A 192 -25.34 4.06 -1.54
N TYR A 193 -24.22 4.69 -1.20
CA TYR A 193 -23.30 4.19 -0.19
C TYR A 193 -23.96 4.23 1.18
N GLN A 194 -24.06 3.07 1.81
CA GLN A 194 -24.88 2.92 3.01
C GLN A 194 -24.23 3.45 4.29
N LEU A 195 -22.90 3.57 4.30
CA LEU A 195 -22.10 3.96 5.45
C LEU A 195 -21.30 5.23 5.14
N PRO A 196 -21.91 6.42 5.32
CA PRO A 196 -21.22 7.67 5.07
C PRO A 196 -20.05 7.87 6.04
N ILE A 197 -18.95 8.43 5.55
CA ILE A 197 -17.81 8.83 6.37
C ILE A 197 -18.18 10.14 7.07
N PRO A 198 -18.07 10.27 8.40
CA PRO A 198 -18.46 11.49 9.10
C PRO A 198 -17.74 12.74 8.56
N ASP A 199 -18.44 13.87 8.49
CA ASP A 199 -17.95 15.12 7.86
C ASP A 199 -17.15 16.02 8.80
N GLU A 200 -17.02 15.67 10.09
CA GLU A 200 -16.37 16.53 11.09
C GLU A 200 -14.87 16.74 10.85
N ASP A 201 -14.20 15.73 10.26
CA ASP A 201 -12.76 15.71 10.03
C ASP A 201 -12.47 15.14 8.63
N THR A 202 -11.22 15.25 8.17
CA THR A 202 -10.82 14.62 6.90
C THR A 202 -10.93 13.09 6.96
N VAL A 203 -11.15 12.43 5.83
CA VAL A 203 -11.25 10.96 5.72
C VAL A 203 -10.05 10.22 6.33
N PHE A 204 -8.88 10.85 6.42
CA PHE A 204 -7.67 10.29 7.05
C PHE A 204 -7.73 10.23 8.58
N HIS A 205 -8.72 10.86 9.21
CA HIS A 205 -8.97 10.80 10.66
C HIS A 205 -9.82 9.60 11.08
N TYR A 206 -10.36 8.85 10.11
CA TYR A 206 -11.21 7.70 10.36
C TYR A 206 -10.53 6.39 9.97
N LYS A 207 -10.86 5.33 10.70
CA LYS A 207 -10.60 3.94 10.36
C LYS A 207 -11.93 3.22 10.15
N PHE A 208 -11.93 2.21 9.29
CA PHE A 208 -13.07 1.34 9.13
C PHE A 208 -12.97 0.19 10.13
N VAL A 209 -14.01 -0.02 10.92
CA VAL A 209 -14.14 -1.15 11.86
C VAL A 209 -15.24 -2.06 11.36
N LYS A 210 -14.88 -3.32 11.09
CA LYS A 210 -15.76 -4.34 10.53
C LYS A 210 -16.48 -5.12 11.65
N GLU A 211 -17.28 -4.42 12.45
CA GLU A 211 -18.09 -5.01 13.52
C GLU A 211 -19.58 -4.79 13.22
N GLY A 212 -20.39 -5.85 13.28
CA GLY A 212 -21.81 -5.79 12.91
C GLY A 212 -22.00 -5.41 11.44
N ARG A 213 -22.62 -4.26 11.18
CA ARG A 213 -22.76 -3.69 9.82
C ARG A 213 -21.50 -2.92 9.35
N GLY A 214 -20.57 -2.67 10.26
CA GLY A 214 -19.40 -1.82 10.04
C GLY A 214 -19.66 -0.35 10.32
N TYR A 215 -18.65 0.35 10.84
CA TYR A 215 -18.71 1.77 11.14
C TYR A 215 -17.35 2.45 11.00
N TRP A 216 -17.37 3.77 10.91
CA TRP A 216 -16.16 4.61 10.87
C TRP A 216 -15.85 5.13 12.27
N GLN A 217 -14.64 4.85 12.75
CA GLN A 217 -14.17 5.27 14.07
C GLN A 217 -13.03 6.28 13.94
N LYS A 218 -12.94 7.28 14.83
CA LYS A 218 -11.80 8.21 14.81
C LYS A 218 -10.53 7.56 15.36
N TRP A 219 -9.39 7.82 14.72
CA TRP A 219 -8.07 7.38 15.24
C TRP A 219 -7.72 8.01 16.60
N SER A 220 -8.34 9.13 16.96
CA SER A 220 -8.13 9.78 18.27
C SER A 220 -8.73 8.97 19.43
N GLU A 221 -9.78 8.17 19.19
CA GLU A 221 -10.35 7.29 20.21
C GLU A 221 -9.38 6.16 20.57
N ASP A 222 -8.71 5.58 19.57
CA ASP A 222 -7.65 4.59 19.80
C ASP A 222 -6.46 5.18 20.57
N LEU A 223 -6.15 6.45 20.32
CA LEU A 223 -5.10 7.16 21.07
C LEU A 223 -5.50 7.37 22.54
N ALA A 224 -6.76 7.70 22.81
CA ALA A 224 -7.27 7.85 24.18
C ALA A 224 -7.22 6.52 24.96
N ASN A 225 -7.38 5.39 24.26
CA ASN A 225 -7.28 4.05 24.83
C ASN A 225 -5.83 3.52 24.90
N ALA A 226 -4.83 4.26 24.41
CA ALA A 226 -3.45 3.84 24.47
C ALA A 226 -2.94 3.77 25.92
N ALA A 227 -2.18 2.72 26.25
CA ALA A 227 -1.66 2.51 27.59
C ALA A 227 -0.81 3.70 28.07
N SER A 228 -0.96 4.06 29.35
CA SER A 228 -0.15 5.11 29.98
C SER A 228 1.33 4.73 29.96
N ILE A 229 2.19 5.70 29.69
CA ILE A 229 3.66 5.51 29.70
C ILE A 229 4.09 5.04 31.11
N PRO A 230 4.76 3.87 31.23
CA PRO A 230 5.23 3.39 32.51
C PRO A 230 6.29 4.34 33.10
N ARG A 231 6.22 4.60 34.41
CA ARG A 231 7.12 5.54 35.10
C ARG A 231 8.58 5.05 35.20
N ASP A 232 8.80 3.77 34.99
CA ASP A 232 10.09 3.10 35.19
C ASP A 232 10.94 3.01 33.90
N VAL A 233 10.47 3.58 32.79
CA VAL A 233 11.18 3.57 31.51
C VAL A 233 12.08 4.80 31.42
N ALA A 234 13.35 4.60 31.05
CA ALA A 234 14.28 5.69 30.83
C ALA A 234 13.77 6.65 29.74
N ALA A 235 13.87 7.96 29.97
CA ALA A 235 13.26 8.97 29.11
C ALA A 235 13.61 8.85 27.61
N HIS A 236 14.82 8.38 27.29
CA HIS A 236 15.28 8.18 25.91
C HIS A 236 14.62 6.98 25.18
N GLN A 237 13.89 6.13 25.89
CA GLN A 237 13.18 4.96 25.36
C GLN A 237 11.68 5.16 25.28
N ILE A 238 11.17 6.28 25.83
CA ILE A 238 9.74 6.59 25.85
C ILE A 238 9.31 7.04 24.45
N LEU A 239 8.46 6.23 23.81
CA LEU A 239 7.72 6.61 22.62
C LEU A 239 6.38 7.19 23.03
N VAL A 240 6.20 8.49 22.84
CA VAL A 240 4.92 9.14 23.09
C VAL A 240 3.94 8.75 21.99
N PRO A 241 2.80 8.10 22.32
CA PRO A 241 1.81 7.76 21.32
C PRO A 241 1.18 9.05 20.78
N THR A 242 1.09 9.15 19.46
CA THR A 242 0.38 10.19 18.73
C THR A 242 -0.60 9.53 17.77
N VAL A 243 -1.54 10.31 17.21
CA VAL A 243 -2.48 9.80 16.22
C VAL A 243 -1.73 9.18 15.02
N THR A 244 -0.59 9.77 14.62
CA THR A 244 0.26 9.25 13.55
C THR A 244 0.88 7.89 13.91
N THR A 245 1.40 7.71 15.13
CA THR A 245 1.97 6.41 15.52
C THR A 245 0.89 5.33 15.62
N VAL A 246 -0.32 5.68 16.09
CA VAL A 246 -1.47 4.76 16.12
C VAL A 246 -1.86 4.33 14.71
N ARG A 247 -2.02 5.27 13.77
CA ARG A 247 -2.31 5.00 12.35
C ARG A 247 -1.27 4.06 11.73
N VAL A 248 0.01 4.39 11.87
CA VAL A 248 1.11 3.58 11.31
C VAL A 248 1.15 2.19 11.95
N SER A 249 0.97 2.10 13.28
CA SER A 249 0.90 0.82 14.00
C SER A 249 -0.27 -0.05 13.52
N ALA A 250 -1.43 0.53 13.27
CA ALA A 250 -2.60 -0.20 12.80
C ALA A 250 -2.40 -0.73 11.37
N LEU A 251 -1.86 0.10 10.46
CA LEU A 251 -1.55 -0.32 9.09
C LEU A 251 -0.43 -1.38 9.04
N LEU A 252 0.59 -1.25 9.89
CA LEU A 252 1.62 -2.27 10.06
C LEU A 252 1.01 -3.59 10.50
N SER A 253 0.14 -3.57 11.52
CA SER A 253 -0.55 -4.78 11.99
C SER A 253 -1.38 -5.42 10.89
N LEU A 254 -2.15 -4.62 10.16
CA LEU A 254 -3.01 -5.09 9.07
C LEU A 254 -2.19 -5.77 7.97
N LEU A 255 -1.16 -5.12 7.45
CA LEU A 255 -0.38 -5.63 6.32
C LEU A 255 0.57 -6.77 6.71
N LEU A 256 1.26 -6.66 7.86
CA LEU A 256 2.23 -7.68 8.28
C LEU A 256 1.57 -8.99 8.71
N SER A 257 0.35 -8.93 9.28
CA SER A 257 -0.43 -10.13 9.61
C SER A 257 -0.69 -11.00 8.37
N GLN A 258 -0.83 -10.37 7.20
CA GLN A 258 -1.09 -11.01 5.91
C GLN A 258 0.17 -11.11 5.02
N ALA A 259 1.36 -10.90 5.61
CA ALA A 259 2.65 -10.91 4.91
C ALA A 259 2.71 -9.99 3.68
N LYS A 260 1.97 -8.87 3.70
CA LYS A 260 1.98 -7.86 2.63
C LYS A 260 3.13 -6.87 2.86
N PRO A 261 3.94 -6.56 1.83
CA PRO A 261 5.04 -5.61 1.96
C PRO A 261 4.53 -4.16 2.10
N LEU A 262 5.21 -3.37 2.93
CA LEU A 262 4.94 -1.95 3.16
C LEU A 262 6.24 -1.13 3.03
N LEU A 263 6.15 0.05 2.43
CA LEU A 263 7.22 1.04 2.41
C LEU A 263 6.79 2.30 3.16
N LEU A 264 7.49 2.63 4.24
CA LEU A 264 7.27 3.86 5.00
C LEU A 264 8.34 4.90 4.62
N VAL A 265 7.91 6.02 4.06
CA VAL A 265 8.80 7.09 3.59
C VAL A 265 8.53 8.37 4.36
N GLY A 266 9.58 9.14 4.64
CA GLY A 266 9.46 10.48 5.20
C GLY A 266 10.83 11.06 5.54
N PRO A 267 10.89 12.35 5.94
CA PRO A 267 12.14 13.05 6.24
C PRO A 267 12.99 12.31 7.30
N PRO A 268 14.32 12.42 7.29
CA PRO A 268 15.17 11.84 8.34
C PRO A 268 14.80 12.38 9.72
N ALA A 269 15.16 11.64 10.78
CA ALA A 269 14.91 12.00 12.19
C ALA A 269 13.42 12.13 12.63
N THR A 270 12.44 11.64 11.85
CA THR A 270 11.02 11.66 12.24
C THR A 270 10.55 10.46 13.07
N GLY A 271 11.46 9.66 13.63
CA GLY A 271 11.13 8.51 14.48
C GLY A 271 10.61 7.26 13.76
N LYS A 272 10.51 7.28 12.41
CA LYS A 272 10.00 6.15 11.59
C LYS A 272 10.59 4.80 12.00
N SER A 273 11.92 4.67 12.02
CA SER A 273 12.60 3.42 12.35
C SER A 273 12.33 2.99 13.80
N VAL A 274 12.17 3.95 14.71
CA VAL A 274 11.88 3.68 16.13
C VAL A 274 10.47 3.12 16.28
N TYR A 275 9.47 3.71 15.61
CA TYR A 275 8.08 3.21 15.65
C TYR A 275 7.95 1.80 15.09
N VAL A 276 8.62 1.53 13.95
CA VAL A 276 8.57 0.22 13.32
C VAL A 276 9.34 -0.81 14.18
N ALA A 277 10.49 -0.44 14.74
CA ALA A 277 11.25 -1.33 15.61
C ALA A 277 10.48 -1.68 16.91
N ASP A 278 9.84 -0.70 17.52
CA ASP A 278 8.96 -0.90 18.69
C ASP A 278 7.79 -1.81 18.34
N PHE A 279 7.10 -1.55 17.22
CA PHE A 279 5.99 -2.38 16.75
C PHE A 279 6.41 -3.85 16.57
N LEU A 280 7.53 -4.11 15.89
CA LEU A 280 7.99 -5.48 15.65
C LEU A 280 8.46 -6.21 16.90
N ARG A 281 9.02 -5.50 17.89
CA ARG A 281 9.52 -6.11 19.13
C ARG A 281 8.41 -6.35 20.15
N ASN A 282 7.50 -5.39 20.29
CA ASN A 282 6.58 -5.34 21.42
C ASN A 282 5.12 -5.69 21.05
N LYS A 283 4.72 -5.49 19.79
CA LYS A 283 3.33 -5.72 19.35
C LYS A 283 3.15 -6.95 18.47
N LEU A 284 4.19 -7.34 17.74
CA LEU A 284 4.15 -8.53 16.90
C LEU A 284 4.39 -9.79 17.74
N LYS A 285 3.68 -10.86 17.40
CA LYS A 285 3.81 -12.19 18.02
C LYS A 285 5.23 -12.74 17.84
N SER A 286 6.03 -12.70 18.90
CA SER A 286 7.46 -13.06 18.90
C SER A 286 7.72 -14.54 18.67
N ASP A 287 6.71 -15.38 18.86
CA ASP A 287 6.68 -16.81 18.56
C ASP A 287 6.50 -17.10 17.06
N VAL A 288 5.92 -16.17 16.29
CA VAL A 288 5.65 -16.33 14.85
C VAL A 288 6.62 -15.51 14.00
N TYR A 289 7.01 -14.32 14.46
CA TYR A 289 7.78 -13.38 13.66
C TYR A 289 9.10 -13.02 14.31
N LYS A 290 10.16 -13.05 13.50
CA LYS A 290 11.50 -12.61 13.92
C LYS A 290 11.92 -11.39 13.12
N PRO A 291 12.08 -10.20 13.75
CA PRO A 291 12.51 -9.01 13.03
C PRO A 291 13.98 -9.11 12.59
N MET A 292 14.26 -8.69 11.37
CA MET A 292 15.61 -8.49 10.85
C MET A 292 15.77 -7.04 10.42
N PHE A 293 16.73 -6.34 11.03
CA PHE A 293 17.04 -4.95 10.70
C PHE A 293 18.24 -4.90 9.76
N LEU A 294 18.03 -4.37 8.56
CA LEU A 294 19.08 -4.10 7.59
C LEU A 294 19.21 -2.59 7.41
N ASN A 295 20.38 -2.06 7.74
CA ASN A 295 20.69 -0.64 7.56
C ASN A 295 21.53 -0.48 6.30
N PHE A 296 21.05 0.34 5.37
CA PHE A 296 21.74 0.65 4.13
C PHE A 296 22.42 2.02 4.26
N SER A 297 23.72 2.01 3.96
CA SER A 297 24.56 3.19 3.80
C SER A 297 25.09 3.27 2.36
N ALA A 298 25.72 4.39 2.01
CA ALA A 298 26.35 4.58 0.70
C ALA A 298 27.40 3.50 0.34
N HIS A 299 27.95 2.79 1.34
CA HIS A 299 28.97 1.76 1.16
C HIS A 299 28.40 0.33 1.18
N THR A 300 27.08 0.17 1.27
CA THR A 300 26.45 -1.16 1.35
C THR A 300 26.50 -1.85 -0.02
N THR A 301 27.27 -2.94 -0.11
CA THR A 301 27.40 -3.75 -1.33
C THR A 301 26.39 -4.89 -1.38
N THR A 302 26.12 -5.43 -2.57
CA THR A 302 25.24 -6.58 -2.77
C THR A 302 25.72 -7.82 -2.00
N THR A 303 27.02 -8.06 -1.98
CA THR A 303 27.63 -9.15 -1.21
C THR A 303 27.37 -8.99 0.29
N HIS A 304 27.50 -7.78 0.83
CA HIS A 304 27.23 -7.53 2.24
C HIS A 304 25.77 -7.79 2.61
N VAL A 305 24.81 -7.33 1.78
CA VAL A 305 23.38 -7.60 1.98
C VAL A 305 23.09 -9.09 1.89
N GLN A 306 23.68 -9.78 0.92
CA GLN A 306 23.53 -11.21 0.75
C GLN A 306 24.03 -11.96 1.99
N ASP A 307 25.21 -11.61 2.51
CA ASP A 307 25.77 -12.25 3.70
C ASP A 307 24.91 -12.01 4.95
N LEU A 308 24.36 -10.81 5.14
CA LEU A 308 23.45 -10.49 6.25
C LEU A 308 22.15 -11.31 6.19
N VAL A 309 21.54 -11.37 5.00
CA VAL A 309 20.31 -12.14 4.78
C VAL A 309 20.59 -13.64 4.95
N MET A 310 21.60 -14.16 4.26
CA MET A 310 21.93 -15.59 4.30
C MET A 310 22.41 -16.05 5.67
N GLY A 311 23.14 -15.20 6.42
CA GLY A 311 23.60 -15.48 7.77
C GLY A 311 22.47 -15.61 8.79
N SER A 312 21.29 -15.07 8.47
CA SER A 312 20.10 -15.16 9.32
C SER A 312 19.19 -16.34 8.96
N LEU A 313 19.49 -17.07 7.88
CA LEU A 313 18.70 -18.20 7.39
C LEU A 313 19.32 -19.55 7.77
N ASP A 314 18.48 -20.56 7.97
CA ASP A 314 18.95 -21.92 8.22
C ASP A 314 19.24 -22.63 6.89
N LYS A 315 20.39 -23.32 6.84
CA LYS A 315 20.78 -24.16 5.69
C LYS A 315 20.09 -25.52 5.79
N ARG A 316 19.13 -25.81 4.90
CA ARG A 316 18.57 -27.18 4.73
C ARG A 316 19.31 -27.94 3.62
N LYS A 317 19.04 -29.26 3.50
CA LYS A 317 19.69 -30.12 2.49
C LYS A 317 19.47 -29.60 1.06
N LYS A 318 20.51 -29.72 0.23
CA LYS A 318 20.59 -29.35 -1.21
C LYS A 318 20.44 -27.85 -1.52
N GLY A 319 21.17 -26.97 -0.84
CA GLY A 319 21.36 -25.58 -1.30
C GLY A 319 20.14 -24.65 -1.16
N TRP A 320 19.04 -25.14 -0.57
CA TRP A 320 17.88 -24.32 -0.23
C TRP A 320 18.09 -23.64 1.12
N LEU A 321 18.13 -22.31 1.12
CA LEU A 321 18.07 -21.51 2.34
C LEU A 321 16.61 -21.34 2.73
N THR A 322 16.27 -21.72 3.95
CA THR A 322 14.91 -21.55 4.48
C THR A 322 14.98 -20.76 5.77
N HIS A 323 13.90 -20.09 6.13
CA HIS A 323 13.76 -19.61 7.50
C HIS A 323 13.84 -20.80 8.48
N PRO A 324 14.36 -20.60 9.71
CA PRO A 324 14.26 -21.60 10.77
C PRO A 324 12.82 -22.07 10.88
N VAL A 325 12.64 -23.37 11.06
CA VAL A 325 11.31 -23.98 11.19
C VAL A 325 10.58 -23.20 12.28
N CYS A 326 9.41 -22.64 11.94
CA CYS A 326 8.51 -21.87 12.82
C CYS A 326 8.57 -20.33 12.78
N PHE A 327 9.47 -19.67 12.02
CA PHE A 327 9.51 -18.19 11.99
C PHE A 327 9.36 -17.56 10.60
N THR A 328 8.57 -16.49 10.50
CA THR A 328 8.52 -15.58 9.37
C THR A 328 9.44 -14.39 9.64
N PHE A 329 10.38 -14.09 8.74
CA PHE A 329 11.21 -12.89 8.89
C PHE A 329 10.53 -11.67 8.32
N VAL A 330 10.54 -10.59 9.09
CA VAL A 330 10.19 -9.26 8.60
C VAL A 330 11.50 -8.51 8.39
N VAL A 331 11.84 -8.28 7.12
CA VAL A 331 13.05 -7.54 6.74
C VAL A 331 12.71 -6.06 6.67
N ILE A 332 13.32 -5.27 7.55
CA ILE A 332 13.26 -3.81 7.46
C ILE A 332 14.52 -3.31 6.78
N VAL A 333 14.31 -2.48 5.76
CA VAL A 333 15.36 -1.73 5.09
C VAL A 333 15.28 -0.28 5.55
N VAL A 334 16.25 0.15 6.36
CA VAL A 334 16.43 1.56 6.71
C VAL A 334 17.47 2.14 5.76
N VAL A 335 17.07 3.11 4.94
CA VAL A 335 17.99 3.83 4.05
C VAL A 335 18.26 5.20 4.64
N GLU A 336 19.49 5.43 5.06
CA GLU A 336 19.94 6.77 5.44
C GLU A 336 20.42 7.53 4.21
N PRO A 337 20.00 8.80 4.01
CA PRO A 337 20.53 9.59 2.91
C PRO A 337 22.04 9.77 3.11
N ALA A 338 22.81 9.59 2.04
CA ALA A 338 24.22 9.91 2.05
C ALA A 338 24.38 11.40 2.45
N GLU A 339 25.07 11.66 3.56
CA GLU A 339 25.57 13.00 3.84
C GLU A 339 26.45 13.42 2.66
N LYS A 340 26.12 14.56 2.04
CA LYS A 340 26.89 15.14 0.94
C LYS A 340 28.11 15.87 1.47
#